data_AF-A0A1W2H7U0-F1
#
_entry.id   AF-A0A1W2H7U0-F1
#
_cell.length_a   1.000
_cell.length_b   1.000
_cell.length_c   1.000
_cell.angle_alpha   90.00
_cell.angle_beta   90.00
_cell.angle_gamma   90.00
#
_symmetry.space_group_name_H-M   'P 1'
#
loop_
_entity.id
_entity.type
_entity.pdbx_description
1 polymer ?
#
loop_
_entity_poly.entity_id
_entity_poly.type
_entity_poly.pdbx_seq_one_letter_code
_entity_poly.pdbx_strand_id
1 'polypeptide(L)'
;MAEENFTENELIVRDYLARQRTYLANDRTLLSYIRTSLYFLVSGTALMEVNALSHVSKLGYLGFALSLGMLILGFYNFYRVKRKLRKHYYAKM
;
A
#
# COMPACT_ATOMS: atom_id res chain seq x y z
N MET A 1 -23.20 21.52 -28.22
CA MET A 1 -22.18 20.51 -27.89
C MET A 1 -20.89 20.98 -28.54
N ALA A 2 -20.04 21.69 -27.79
CA ALA A 2 -18.80 22.24 -28.32
C ALA A 2 -17.73 21.16 -28.31
N GLU A 3 -17.17 20.82 -29.48
CA GLU A 3 -15.96 20.01 -29.57
C GLU A 3 -14.77 20.83 -29.06
N GLU A 4 -14.41 20.64 -27.79
CA GLU A 4 -13.12 21.10 -27.28
C GLU A 4 -12.01 20.28 -27.94
N ASN A 5 -11.33 20.89 -28.92
CA ASN A 5 -10.15 20.33 -29.57
C ASN A 5 -8.94 20.50 -28.63
N PHE A 6 -8.76 19.57 -27.69
CA PHE A 6 -7.57 19.51 -26.84
C PHE A 6 -6.33 19.33 -27.71
N THR A 7 -5.32 20.18 -27.53
CA THR A 7 -4.04 20.05 -28.26
C THR A 7 -3.28 18.79 -27.79
N GLU A 8 -2.49 18.16 -28.65
CA GLU A 8 -1.74 16.93 -28.30
C GLU A 8 -0.87 17.09 -27.05
N ASN A 9 -0.31 18.28 -26.83
CA ASN A 9 0.51 18.59 -25.67
C ASN A 9 -0.30 18.58 -24.36
N GLU A 10 -1.56 19.02 -24.41
CA GLU A 10 -2.47 19.02 -23.27
C GLU A 10 -2.90 17.60 -22.87
N LEU A 11 -3.06 16.71 -23.86
CA LEU A 11 -3.29 15.28 -23.64
C LEU A 11 -2.07 14.62 -22.96
N ILE A 12 -0.84 14.92 -23.39
CA ILE A 12 0.39 14.40 -22.78
C ILE A 12 0.54 14.85 -21.33
N VAL A 13 0.27 16.11 -21.02
CA VAL A 13 0.34 16.65 -19.65
C VAL A 13 -0.70 16.01 -18.73
N ARG A 14 -1.94 15.85 -19.21
CA ARG A 14 -3.01 15.18 -18.45
C ARG A 14 -2.66 13.73 -18.14
N ASP A 15 -2.12 13.00 -19.10
CA ASP A 15 -1.65 11.61 -18.91
C ASP A 15 -0.50 11.53 -17.92
N TYR A 16 0.45 12.45 -17.97
CA TYR A 16 1.53 12.54 -16.99
C TYR A 16 1.01 12.79 -15.57
N LEU A 17 0.12 13.76 -15.40
CA LEU A 17 -0.46 14.09 -14.11
C LEU A 17 -1.36 12.96 -13.56
N ALA A 18 -2.09 12.26 -14.44
CA ALA A 18 -2.86 11.08 -14.06
C ALA A 18 -1.96 9.94 -13.53
N ARG A 19 -0.78 9.75 -14.14
CA ARG A 19 0.21 8.76 -13.67
C ARG A 19 0.79 9.12 -12.31
N GLN A 20 1.20 10.38 -12.10
CA GLN A 20 1.71 10.81 -10.79
C GLN A 20 0.68 10.57 -9.68
N ARG A 21 -0.60 10.90 -9.92
CA ARG A 21 -1.68 10.64 -8.95
C ARG A 21 -1.83 9.15 -8.62
N THR A 22 -1.70 8.28 -9.61
CA THR A 22 -1.75 6.82 -9.42
C THR A 22 -0.54 6.31 -8.63
N TYR A 23 0.66 6.84 -8.91
CA TYR A 23 1.88 6.48 -8.19
C TYR A 23 1.79 6.89 -6.71
N LEU A 24 1.41 8.14 -6.45
CA LEU A 24 1.24 8.67 -5.10
C LEU A 24 0.16 7.91 -4.31
N ALA A 25 -0.94 7.51 -4.96
CA ALA A 25 -1.97 6.68 -4.35
C ALA A 25 -1.47 5.28 -3.97
N ASN A 26 -0.59 4.68 -4.78
CA ASN A 26 0.04 3.39 -4.48
C ASN A 26 1.03 3.49 -3.30
N ASP A 27 1.85 4.55 -3.26
CA ASP A 27 2.74 4.83 -2.13
C ASP A 27 1.94 5.05 -0.83
N ARG A 28 0.86 5.84 -0.88
CA ARG A 28 -0.07 6.02 0.25
C ARG A 28 -0.64 4.70 0.75
N THR A 29 -0.96 3.79 -0.17
CA THR A 29 -1.50 2.48 0.18
C THR A 29 -0.45 1.63 0.89
N LEU A 30 0.80 1.62 0.40
CA LEU A 30 1.92 0.95 1.08
C LEU A 30 2.15 1.52 2.49
N LEU A 31 2.21 2.84 2.64
CA LEU A 31 2.38 3.49 3.93
C LEU A 31 1.25 3.17 4.91
N SER A 32 0.02 2.98 4.39
CA SER A 32 -1.13 2.55 5.22
C SER A 32 -0.96 1.12 5.72
N TYR A 33 -0.49 0.19 4.88
CA TYR A 33 -0.17 -1.18 5.30
C TYR A 33 0.94 -1.20 6.38
N ILE A 34 2.02 -0.44 6.17
CA ILE A 34 3.11 -0.31 7.14
C ILE A 34 2.57 0.22 8.47
N ARG A 35 1.78 1.29 8.44
CA ARG A 35 1.14 1.85 9.62
C ARG A 35 0.31 0.79 10.37
N THR A 36 -0.56 0.06 9.68
CA THR A 36 -1.38 -0.98 10.30
C THR A 36 -0.54 -2.10 10.91
N SER A 37 0.53 -2.54 10.24
CA SER A 37 1.44 -3.55 10.80
C SER A 37 2.16 -3.05 12.06
N LEU A 38 2.55 -1.77 12.10
CA LEU A 38 3.17 -1.17 13.28
C LEU A 38 2.20 -1.09 14.46
N TYR A 39 0.93 -0.73 14.23
CA TYR A 39 -0.08 -0.76 15.29
C TYR A 39 -0.27 -2.16 15.87
N PHE A 40 -0.33 -3.19 15.01
CA PHE A 40 -0.41 -4.58 15.49
C PHE A 40 0.85 -5.02 16.22
N LEU A 41 2.04 -4.55 15.79
CA LEU A 41 3.30 -4.83 16.46
C LEU A 41 3.31 -4.24 17.88
N VAL A 42 3.01 -2.94 18.00
CA VAL A 42 2.95 -2.22 19.28
C VAL A 42 1.87 -2.80 20.20
N SER A 43 0.70 -3.11 19.64
CA SER A 43 -0.38 -3.75 20.39
C SER A 43 0.01 -5.15 20.86
N GLY A 44 0.69 -5.95 20.03
CA GLY A 44 1.21 -7.27 20.38
C GLY A 44 2.26 -7.21 21.49
N THR A 45 3.19 -6.26 21.44
CA THR A 45 4.18 -6.05 22.51
C THR A 45 3.52 -5.58 23.81
N ALA A 46 2.54 -4.68 23.74
CA ALA A 46 1.80 -4.22 24.91
C ALA A 46 1.00 -5.36 25.56
N LEU A 47 0.40 -6.26 24.76
CA LEU A 47 -0.30 -7.46 25.23
C LEU A 47 0.65 -8.48 25.89
N MET A 48 1.91 -8.57 25.43
CA MET A 48 2.92 -9.44 26.06
C MET A 48 3.39 -8.93 27.42
N GLU A 49 3.50 -7.62 27.60
CA GLU A 49 3.88 -6.98 28.87
C GLU A 49 2.80 -7.13 29.96
N VAL A 50 1.54 -7.42 29.59
CA VAL A 50 0.46 -7.69 30.55
C VAL A 50 0.69 -9.04 31.23
N ASN A 51 1.50 -9.02 32.28
CA ASN A 51 1.83 -10.15 33.17
C ASN A 51 0.61 -10.72 33.94
N ALA A 52 -0.59 -10.21 33.72
CA ALA A 52 -1.79 -10.59 34.47
C ALA A 52 -2.50 -11.85 33.93
N LEU A 53 -2.34 -12.21 32.66
CA LEU A 53 -3.04 -13.36 32.07
C LEU A 53 -2.07 -14.23 31.25
N SER A 54 -1.74 -15.42 31.76
CA SER A 54 -0.98 -16.46 31.03
C SER A 54 -1.63 -16.86 29.70
N HIS A 55 -2.93 -16.59 29.53
CA HIS A 55 -3.67 -16.82 28.29
C HIS A 55 -3.47 -15.72 27.24
N VAL A 56 -3.12 -14.49 27.66
CA VAL A 56 -3.02 -13.32 26.77
C VAL A 56 -1.71 -13.32 25.99
N SER A 57 -0.66 -13.98 26.47
CA SER A 57 0.59 -14.14 25.71
C SER A 57 0.38 -14.84 24.36
N LYS A 58 -0.59 -15.77 24.25
CA LYS A 58 -0.96 -16.38 22.96
C LYS A 58 -1.57 -15.38 21.98
N LEU A 59 -2.35 -14.41 22.47
CA LEU A 59 -2.91 -13.33 21.65
C LEU A 59 -1.82 -12.38 21.15
N GLY A 60 -0.78 -12.13 21.95
CA GLY A 60 0.40 -11.36 21.53
C GLY A 60 1.13 -11.98 20.33
N TYR A 61 1.37 -13.29 20.36
CA TYR A 61 1.93 -14.03 19.22
C TYR A 61 1.04 -13.95 17.97
N LEU A 62 -0.29 -14.02 18.15
CA LEU A 62 -1.27 -13.83 17.07
C LEU A 62 -1.17 -12.42 16.46
N GLY A 63 -1.04 -11.38 17.29
CA GLY A 63 -0.82 -9.99 16.84
C GLY A 63 0.48 -9.82 16.05
N PHE A 64 1.56 -10.47 16.50
CA PHE A 64 2.83 -10.49 15.77
C PHE A 64 2.72 -11.17 14.40
N ALA A 65 2.05 -12.33 14.35
CA ALA A 65 1.80 -13.04 13.10
C ALA A 65 0.96 -12.19 12.13
N LEU A 66 -0.06 -11.51 12.64
CA LEU A 66 -0.91 -10.62 11.85
C LEU A 66 -0.13 -9.41 11.33
N SER A 67 0.72 -8.80 12.16
CA SER A 67 1.61 -7.70 11.79
C SER A 67 2.51 -8.08 10.61
N LEU A 68 3.20 -9.23 10.72
CA LEU A 68 4.06 -9.73 9.67
C LEU A 68 3.28 -10.05 8.38
N GLY A 69 2.10 -10.65 8.52
CA GLY A 69 1.19 -10.93 7.40
C GLY A 69 0.74 -9.66 6.66
N MET A 70 0.34 -8.62 7.38
CA MET A 70 -0.04 -7.33 6.77
C MET A 70 1.13 -6.66 6.06
N LEU A 71 2.33 -6.76 6.62
CA LEU A 71 3.54 -6.19 6.03
C LEU A 71 3.88 -6.89 4.71
N ILE A 72 3.85 -8.23 4.69
CA ILE A 72 4.06 -9.03 3.47
C ILE A 72 3.00 -8.72 2.41
N LEU A 73 1.71 -8.66 2.79
CA LEU A 73 0.62 -8.32 1.86
C LEU A 73 0.76 -6.90 1.29
N GLY A 74 1.22 -5.95 2.10
CA GLY A 74 1.48 -4.58 1.68
C GLY A 74 2.58 -4.50 0.62
N PHE A 75 3.73 -5.13 0.89
CA PHE A 75 4.82 -5.22 -0.09
C PHE A 75 4.40 -5.96 -1.36
N TYR A 76 3.71 -7.11 -1.22
CA TYR A 76 3.23 -7.88 -2.38
C TYR A 76 2.31 -7.04 -3.28
N ASN A 77 1.32 -6.35 -2.72
CA ASN A 77 0.42 -5.49 -3.49
C ASN A 77 1.17 -4.33 -4.15
N PHE A 78 2.09 -3.70 -3.41
CA PHE A 78 2.91 -2.61 -3.94
C PHE A 78 3.73 -3.04 -5.17
N TYR A 79 4.45 -4.17 -5.07
CA TYR A 79 5.20 -4.70 -6.20
C TYR A 79 4.28 -5.14 -7.35
N ARG A 80 3.11 -5.70 -7.07
CA ARG A 80 2.13 -6.10 -8.09
C ARG A 80 1.63 -4.89 -8.90
N VAL A 81 1.27 -3.79 -8.23
CA VAL A 81 0.79 -2.56 -8.87
C VAL A 81 1.93 -1.87 -9.63
N LYS A 82 3.12 -1.76 -9.02
CA LYS A 82 4.32 -1.20 -9.66
C LYS A 82 4.72 -1.98 -10.92
N ARG A 83 4.58 -3.31 -10.91
CA ARG A 83 4.80 -4.16 -12.10
C ARG A 83 3.75 -3.94 -13.19
N LYS A 84 2.47 -3.76 -12.83
CA LYS A 84 1.40 -3.47 -13.81
C LYS A 84 1.61 -2.13 -14.51
N LEU A 85 1.98 -1.08 -13.76
CA LEU A 85 2.31 0.23 -14.36
C LEU A 85 3.48 0.12 -15.35
N ARG A 86 4.50 -0.69 -15.03
CA ARG A 86 5.66 -0.90 -15.92
C ARG A 86 5.35 -1.73 -17.17
N LYS A 87 4.47 -2.73 -17.07
CA LYS A 87 4.12 -3.63 -18.20
C LYS A 87 3.27 -2.95 -19.28
N HIS A 88 2.34 -2.07 -18.92
CA HIS A 88 1.50 -1.36 -19.91
C HIS A 88 2.29 -0.37 -20.78
N TYR A 89 3.52 -0.03 -20.38
CA TYR A 89 4.36 0.90 -21.12
C TYR A 89 5.14 0.26 -22.29
N TYR A 90 5.39 -1.05 -22.25
CA TYR A 90 6.20 -1.72 -23.28
C TYR A 90 5.41 -2.30 -24.45
N ALA A 91 4.07 -2.17 -24.45
CA ALA A 91 3.24 -2.60 -25.57
C ALA A 91 2.90 -1.47 -26.55
N LYS A 92 3.44 -0.25 -26.33
CA LYS A 92 3.12 0.93 -27.15
C LYS A 92 4.28 1.93 -27.25
N MET A 93 5.51 1.43 -27.32
CA MET A 93 6.64 2.14 -27.94
C MET A 93 6.97 1.45 -29.24
#